data_AF-A0A246B9J6-F1
#
_entry.id   AF-A0A246B9J6-F1
#
_cell.length_a   1.000
_cell.length_b   1.000
_cell.length_c   1.000
_cell.angle_alpha   90.00
_cell.angle_beta   90.00
_cell.angle_gamma   90.00
#
_symmetry.space_group_name_H-M   'P 1'
#
loop_
_entity.id
_entity.type
_entity.pdbx_description
1 polymer ?
#
loop_
_entity_poly.entity_id
_entity_poly.type
_entity_poly.pdbx_seq_one_letter_code
_entity_poly.pdbx_strand_id
1 'polypeptide(L)'
;MKKLITLLSLAAFTLGFSQNFSPDQYPKGVYETYEDFRAKTPTSTPNLSNAMTDDQIAYRFNNLDDKGKKLKKVFAVSDGTGLYIHVVNLIRKFNSEDKGQGYDGGIYYLKAENKGGYLFVRDYFTSNSAAMWGGLIAAAAARRTKGVIYDAEKESFNLFKNIEEFKTFMEVNHPNVVLDLDKGKGETKLDEGEIEAKNLELITKL
;
A
#
# COMPACT_ATOMS: atom_id res chain seq x y z
N MET A 1 -35.60 -48.78 -10.82
CA MET A 1 -34.27 -48.21 -11.10
C MET A 1 -34.15 -46.88 -10.35
N LYS A 2 -33.45 -46.86 -9.22
CA LYS A 2 -33.32 -45.67 -8.36
C LYS A 2 -32.23 -44.75 -8.93
N LYS A 3 -32.58 -43.51 -9.25
CA LYS A 3 -31.63 -42.47 -9.64
C LYS A 3 -30.89 -42.00 -8.37
N LEU A 4 -29.59 -42.23 -8.32
CA LEU A 4 -28.71 -41.70 -7.28
C LEU A 4 -28.26 -40.31 -7.73
N ILE A 5 -28.75 -39.26 -7.08
CA ILE A 5 -28.28 -37.89 -7.28
C ILE A 5 -27.08 -37.72 -6.35
N THR A 6 -25.87 -37.77 -6.90
CA THR A 6 -24.65 -37.46 -6.16
C THR A 6 -24.53 -35.94 -6.04
N LEU A 7 -24.79 -35.41 -4.85
CA LEU A 7 -24.56 -34.02 -4.51
C LEU A 7 -23.05 -33.81 -4.35
N LEU A 8 -22.40 -33.20 -5.35
CA LEU A 8 -21.01 -32.76 -5.23
C LEU A 8 -21.01 -31.51 -4.36
N SER A 9 -20.69 -31.65 -3.07
CA SER A 9 -20.43 -30.51 -2.21
C SER A 9 -19.12 -29.85 -2.66
N LEU A 10 -19.24 -28.73 -3.37
CA LEU A 10 -18.13 -27.86 -3.70
C LEU A 10 -17.66 -27.19 -2.39
N ALA A 11 -16.74 -27.83 -1.68
CA ALA A 11 -16.00 -27.17 -0.62
C ALA A 11 -15.16 -26.08 -1.29
N ALA A 12 -15.63 -24.84 -1.25
CA ALA A 12 -14.81 -23.69 -1.57
C ALA A 12 -13.71 -23.61 -0.50
N PHE A 13 -12.55 -24.18 -0.82
CA PHE A 13 -11.31 -23.84 -0.13
C PHE A 13 -11.10 -22.34 -0.35
N THR A 14 -11.44 -21.53 0.64
CA THR A 14 -10.89 -20.19 0.75
C THR A 14 -9.40 -20.37 1.03
N LEU A 15 -8.61 -20.49 -0.03
CA LEU A 15 -7.16 -20.38 0.06
C LEU A 15 -6.89 -18.99 0.62
N GLY A 16 -6.46 -18.92 1.88
CA GLY A 16 -5.93 -17.69 2.44
C GLY A 16 -4.75 -17.27 1.57
N PHE A 17 -4.89 -16.14 0.88
CA PHE A 17 -3.87 -15.64 -0.03
C PHE A 17 -2.70 -15.08 0.78
N SER A 18 -1.71 -15.92 1.06
CA SER A 18 -0.44 -15.49 1.64
C SER A 18 0.41 -14.85 0.53
N GLN A 19 0.45 -13.52 0.53
CA GLN A 19 1.52 -12.82 -0.18
C GLN A 19 2.80 -12.94 0.65
N ASN A 20 3.95 -13.06 -0.01
CA ASN A 20 5.27 -13.10 0.64
C ASN A 20 6.15 -12.00 0.05
N PHE A 21 5.68 -10.76 0.17
CA PHE A 21 6.47 -9.59 -0.21
C PHE A 21 7.72 -9.50 0.65
N SER A 22 8.85 -9.22 0.02
CA SER A 22 10.04 -8.79 0.74
C SER A 22 10.80 -7.76 -0.10
N PRO A 23 11.27 -6.63 0.48
CA PRO A 23 11.95 -5.58 -0.27
C PRO A 23 13.22 -6.06 -0.99
N ASP A 24 13.92 -7.06 -0.45
CA ASP A 24 15.13 -7.66 -1.05
C ASP A 24 14.88 -8.35 -2.40
N GLN A 25 13.63 -8.68 -2.71
CA GLN A 25 13.22 -9.20 -4.01
C GLN A 25 13.37 -8.16 -5.14
N TYR A 26 13.60 -6.89 -4.80
CA TYR A 26 13.75 -5.78 -5.73
C TYR A 26 15.21 -5.33 -5.73
N PRO A 27 16.03 -5.75 -6.72
CA PRO A 27 17.41 -5.29 -6.86
C PRO A 27 17.53 -3.77 -6.82
N LYS A 28 18.65 -3.27 -6.27
CA LYS A 28 18.95 -1.84 -6.21
C LYS A 28 18.86 -1.23 -7.61
N GLY A 29 18.11 -0.14 -7.73
CA GLY A 29 17.94 0.56 -9.00
C GLY A 29 16.65 1.35 -9.10
N VAL A 30 16.42 1.88 -10.30
CA VAL A 30 15.25 2.66 -10.69
C VAL A 30 14.37 1.79 -11.57
N TYR A 31 13.09 1.73 -11.22
CA TYR A 31 12.04 1.05 -11.97
C TYR A 31 11.22 2.12 -12.66
N GLU A 32 11.50 2.36 -13.94
CA GLU A 32 10.90 3.47 -14.68
C GLU A 32 9.40 3.23 -14.88
N THR A 33 9.02 2.00 -15.22
CA THR A 33 7.63 1.61 -15.52
C THR A 33 7.04 0.67 -14.46
N TYR A 34 5.72 0.47 -14.54
CA TYR A 34 5.04 -0.53 -13.71
C TYR A 34 5.49 -1.95 -14.08
N GLU A 35 5.75 -2.19 -15.36
CA GLU A 35 6.20 -3.46 -15.90
C GLU A 35 7.57 -3.83 -15.34
N ASP A 36 8.49 -2.87 -15.24
CA ASP A 36 9.80 -3.04 -14.60
C ASP A 36 9.65 -3.44 -13.13
N PHE A 37 8.77 -2.72 -12.41
CA PHE A 37 8.46 -3.01 -11.00
C PHE A 37 7.89 -4.42 -10.84
N ARG A 38 6.90 -4.79 -11.64
CA ARG A 38 6.25 -6.11 -11.59
C ARG A 38 7.23 -7.24 -11.93
N ALA A 39 8.09 -7.00 -12.93
CA ALA A 39 9.14 -7.94 -13.32
C ALA A 39 10.34 -7.95 -12.36
N LYS A 40 10.34 -7.09 -11.34
CA LYS A 40 11.44 -6.92 -10.36
C LYS A 40 12.79 -6.70 -11.03
N THR A 41 12.78 -6.03 -12.19
CA THR A 41 13.96 -5.77 -13.00
C THR A 41 14.13 -4.26 -13.13
N PRO A 42 15.14 -3.63 -12.52
CA PRO A 42 15.32 -2.20 -12.63
C PRO A 42 15.73 -1.82 -14.07
N THR A 43 15.18 -0.73 -14.57
CA THR A 43 15.52 -0.14 -15.87
C THR A 43 16.94 0.40 -15.90
N SER A 44 17.39 0.96 -14.77
CA SER A 44 18.72 1.54 -14.62
C SER A 44 19.17 1.52 -13.16
N THR A 45 20.48 1.70 -12.94
CA THR A 45 21.09 1.73 -11.59
C THR A 45 21.92 3.01 -11.39
N PRO A 46 21.32 4.21 -11.47
CA PRO A 46 22.04 5.46 -11.24
C PRO A 46 22.50 5.56 -9.78
N ASN A 47 23.52 6.38 -9.54
CA ASN A 47 23.92 6.77 -8.20
C ASN A 47 22.89 7.74 -7.63
N LEU A 48 22.11 7.28 -6.65
CA LEU A 48 21.10 8.08 -5.97
C LEU A 48 21.59 8.58 -4.62
N SER A 49 21.08 9.72 -4.18
CA SER A 49 21.20 10.14 -2.78
C SER A 49 20.59 9.10 -1.85
N ASN A 50 20.96 9.16 -0.57
CA ASN A 50 20.17 8.50 0.47
C ASN A 50 18.71 8.97 0.42
N ALA A 51 17.79 8.11 0.89
CA ALA A 51 16.38 8.45 0.98
C ALA A 51 16.19 9.64 1.95
N MET A 52 15.60 10.74 1.47
CA MET A 52 15.37 11.96 2.25
C MET A 52 13.90 12.05 2.66
N THR A 53 13.62 12.26 3.94
CA THR A 53 12.26 12.42 4.48
C THR A 53 12.27 13.30 5.73
N ASP A 54 11.18 14.04 5.97
CA ASP A 54 10.98 14.85 7.17
C ASP A 54 9.95 14.23 8.13
N ASP A 55 9.07 13.35 7.60
CA ASP A 55 7.87 12.83 8.27
C ASP A 55 7.82 11.28 8.29
N GLN A 56 8.85 10.62 7.77
CA GLN A 56 8.94 9.16 7.60
C GLN A 56 7.88 8.54 6.67
N ILE A 57 7.11 9.37 5.95
CA ILE A 57 6.07 8.95 5.00
C ILE A 57 6.51 9.31 3.58
N ALA A 58 6.87 10.57 3.35
CA ALA A 58 7.23 11.09 2.04
C ALA A 58 8.75 11.06 1.84
N TYR A 59 9.23 10.14 1.01
CA TYR A 59 10.64 10.01 0.67
C TYR A 59 10.97 10.66 -0.67
N ARG A 60 12.18 11.19 -0.79
CA ARG A 60 12.69 11.85 -2.00
C ARG A 60 14.12 11.39 -2.29
N PHE A 61 14.46 11.37 -3.58
CA PHE A 61 15.76 10.96 -4.09
C PHE A 61 16.26 11.99 -5.09
N ASN A 62 17.57 12.24 -5.06
CA ASN A 62 18.27 12.98 -6.10
C ASN A 62 19.14 12.01 -6.91
N ASN A 63 19.15 12.17 -8.23
CA ASN A 63 20.09 11.49 -9.12
C ASN A 63 21.42 12.25 -9.11
N LEU A 64 22.43 11.67 -8.47
CA LEU A 64 23.75 12.27 -8.32
C LEU A 64 24.53 12.28 -9.64
N ASP A 65 24.24 11.33 -10.53
CA ASP A 65 24.82 11.29 -11.87
C ASP A 65 24.27 12.41 -12.77
N ASP A 66 23.05 12.92 -12.48
CA ASP A 66 22.45 14.08 -13.16
C ASP A 66 22.50 15.34 -12.28
N LYS A 67 23.71 15.74 -11.87
CA LYS A 67 23.97 16.99 -11.14
C LYS A 67 23.13 17.14 -9.86
N GLY A 68 22.76 16.03 -9.22
CA GLY A 68 21.92 16.02 -8.03
C GLY A 68 20.47 16.43 -8.29
N LYS A 69 19.97 16.35 -9.53
CA LYS A 69 18.56 16.67 -9.82
C LYS A 69 17.62 15.69 -9.13
N LYS A 70 16.49 16.20 -8.67
CA LYS A 70 15.42 15.37 -8.08
C LYS A 70 14.97 14.31 -9.07
N LEU A 71 14.92 13.06 -8.63
CA LEU A 71 14.36 11.95 -9.38
C LEU A 71 12.83 12.09 -9.41
N LYS A 72 12.26 12.27 -10.60
CA LYS A 72 10.83 12.52 -10.79
C LYS A 72 10.20 11.40 -11.60
N LYS A 73 8.98 11.01 -11.21
CA LYS A 73 8.02 10.26 -12.04
C LYS A 73 8.38 8.82 -12.44
N VAL A 74 9.50 8.25 -11.98
CA VAL A 74 9.75 6.81 -12.12
C VAL A 74 8.74 6.03 -11.26
N PHE A 75 8.39 4.81 -11.64
CA PHE A 75 7.41 4.01 -10.89
C PHE A 75 7.88 3.71 -9.47
N ALA A 76 9.08 3.18 -9.33
CA ALA A 76 9.67 2.85 -8.04
C ALA A 76 11.20 3.03 -8.01
N VAL A 77 11.74 3.04 -6.80
CA VAL A 77 13.17 3.07 -6.50
C VAL A 77 13.45 1.99 -5.47
N SER A 78 14.50 1.19 -5.68
CA SER A 78 15.10 0.36 -4.64
C SER A 78 16.48 0.90 -4.32
N ASP A 79 16.75 1.19 -3.05
CA ASP A 79 18.10 1.60 -2.61
C ASP A 79 19.00 0.40 -2.25
N GLY A 80 18.48 -0.82 -2.40
CA GLY A 80 19.10 -2.09 -2.02
C GLY A 80 18.68 -2.60 -0.64
N THR A 81 18.01 -1.78 0.17
CA THR A 81 17.48 -2.14 1.49
C THR A 81 15.97 -1.93 1.60
N GLY A 82 15.46 -0.89 0.95
CA GLY A 82 14.06 -0.54 0.89
C GLY A 82 13.59 -0.36 -0.54
N LEU A 83 12.29 -0.60 -0.73
CA LEU A 83 11.56 -0.31 -1.95
C LEU A 83 10.66 0.91 -1.73
N TYR A 84 10.61 1.80 -2.71
CA TYR A 84 9.92 3.08 -2.60
C TYR A 84 9.06 3.31 -3.85
N ILE A 85 7.76 3.52 -3.69
CA ILE A 85 6.81 3.61 -4.81
C ILE A 85 6.33 5.05 -4.97
N HIS A 86 6.40 5.58 -6.18
CA HIS A 86 5.97 6.94 -6.45
C HIS A 86 4.46 7.10 -6.29
N VAL A 87 4.03 8.00 -5.40
CA VAL A 87 2.62 8.14 -5.00
C VAL A 87 1.67 8.34 -6.19
N VAL A 88 2.05 9.15 -7.18
CA VAL A 88 1.20 9.42 -8.35
C VAL A 88 1.03 8.16 -9.21
N ASN A 89 2.08 7.35 -9.33
CA ASN A 89 2.05 6.14 -10.15
C ASN A 89 1.29 5.02 -9.43
N LEU A 90 1.42 4.95 -8.10
CA LEU A 90 0.63 4.07 -7.24
C LEU A 90 -0.87 4.38 -7.34
N ILE A 91 -1.29 5.64 -7.21
CA ILE A 91 -2.71 6.03 -7.27
C ILE A 91 -3.32 5.73 -8.65
N ARG A 92 -2.54 5.88 -9.73
CA ARG A 92 -2.98 5.50 -11.08
C ARG A 92 -3.23 4.01 -11.25
N LYS A 93 -2.66 3.19 -10.38
CA LYS A 93 -2.82 1.73 -10.31
C LYS A 93 -3.79 1.31 -9.21
N PHE A 94 -4.56 2.24 -8.64
CA PHE A 94 -5.67 1.87 -7.76
C PHE A 94 -6.73 1.04 -8.48
N ASN A 95 -7.29 0.09 -7.76
CA ASN A 95 -8.50 -0.58 -8.16
C ASN A 95 -9.64 0.45 -8.38
N SER A 96 -10.59 0.14 -9.26
CA SER A 96 -11.68 1.05 -9.62
C SER A 96 -12.51 1.51 -8.43
N GLU A 97 -12.66 0.67 -7.42
CA GLU A 97 -13.44 0.94 -6.20
C GLU A 97 -12.75 1.94 -5.24
N ASP A 98 -11.44 2.14 -5.42
CA ASP A 98 -10.62 3.03 -4.59
C ASP A 98 -10.36 4.38 -5.24
N LYS A 99 -10.85 4.56 -6.47
CA LYS A 99 -10.88 5.86 -7.13
C LYS A 99 -11.76 6.81 -6.32
N GLY A 100 -11.34 8.07 -6.22
CA GLY A 100 -12.05 9.11 -5.48
C GLY A 100 -11.40 9.52 -4.16
N GLN A 101 -10.21 9.02 -3.86
CA GLN A 101 -9.35 9.55 -2.80
C GLN A 101 -8.24 10.42 -3.40
N GLY A 102 -8.04 11.59 -2.80
CA GLY A 102 -6.94 12.50 -3.09
C GLY A 102 -5.77 12.28 -2.11
N TYR A 103 -4.58 12.68 -2.55
CA TYR A 103 -3.35 12.74 -1.75
C TYR A 103 -2.90 14.20 -1.63
N ASP A 104 -1.93 14.50 -0.78
CA ASP A 104 -1.50 15.88 -0.49
C ASP A 104 -0.79 16.61 -1.65
N GLY A 105 -0.62 15.95 -2.79
CA GLY A 105 0.08 16.49 -3.94
C GLY A 105 1.60 16.45 -3.79
N GLY A 106 2.30 16.68 -4.89
CA GLY A 106 3.76 16.74 -4.92
C GLY A 106 4.43 15.52 -5.55
N ILE A 107 5.76 15.43 -5.35
CA ILE A 107 6.62 14.40 -5.94
C ILE A 107 7.42 13.77 -4.81
N TYR A 108 6.98 12.59 -4.40
CA TYR A 108 7.62 11.77 -3.38
C TYR A 108 7.29 10.30 -3.62
N TYR A 109 7.99 9.46 -2.87
CA TYR A 109 7.86 8.02 -2.89
C TYR A 109 7.47 7.55 -1.49
N LEU A 110 6.65 6.52 -1.43
CA LEU A 110 6.22 5.88 -0.19
C LEU A 110 7.07 4.65 0.03
N LYS A 111 7.62 4.49 1.23
CA LYS A 111 8.41 3.31 1.58
C LYS A 111 7.47 2.10 1.70
N ALA A 112 7.78 1.05 0.95
CA ALA A 112 7.09 -0.23 1.03
C ALA A 112 7.64 -1.04 2.20
N GLU A 113 6.72 -1.57 3.00
CA GLU A 113 6.98 -2.41 4.15
C GLU A 113 6.31 -3.77 3.95
N ASN A 114 6.92 -4.83 4.48
CA ASN A 114 6.21 -6.10 4.63
C ASN A 114 5.35 -6.04 5.89
N LYS A 115 4.02 -6.05 5.70
CA LYS A 115 3.04 -6.19 6.78
C LYS A 115 2.15 -7.39 6.46
N GLY A 116 2.26 -8.44 7.26
CA GLY A 116 1.45 -9.64 7.05
C GLY A 116 1.73 -10.37 5.74
N GLY A 117 2.91 -10.16 5.14
CA GLY A 117 3.26 -10.68 3.82
C GLY A 117 2.85 -9.79 2.65
N TYR A 118 2.06 -8.74 2.89
CA TYR A 118 1.69 -7.76 1.87
C TYR A 118 2.77 -6.70 1.69
N LEU A 119 2.91 -6.21 0.46
CA LEU A 119 3.54 -4.92 0.21
C LEU A 119 2.57 -3.85 0.69
N PHE A 120 2.91 -3.23 1.81
CA PHE A 120 2.14 -2.17 2.44
C PHE A 120 2.87 -0.84 2.29
N VAL A 121 2.15 0.19 1.89
CA VAL A 121 2.59 1.58 2.00
C VAL A 121 1.55 2.39 2.75
N ARG A 122 1.95 3.53 3.29
CA ARG A 122 1.08 4.40 4.07
C ARG A 122 1.24 5.84 3.62
N ASP A 123 0.14 6.55 3.50
CA ASP A 123 0.13 7.99 3.18
C ASP A 123 -1.10 8.68 3.74
N TYR A 124 -1.12 10.01 3.69
CA TYR A 124 -2.30 10.79 3.97
C TYR A 124 -3.20 10.87 2.74
N PHE A 125 -4.45 10.45 2.94
CA PHE A 125 -5.50 10.53 1.94
C PHE A 125 -6.69 11.32 2.45
N THR A 126 -7.40 11.97 1.52
CA THR A 126 -8.68 12.62 1.81
C THR A 126 -9.73 12.22 0.77
N SER A 127 -10.99 12.18 1.18
CA SER A 127 -12.09 11.91 0.24
C SER A 127 -12.30 13.08 -0.70
N ASN A 128 -12.35 12.83 -2.02
CA ASN A 128 -12.68 13.86 -3.00
C ASN A 128 -14.08 14.45 -2.75
N SER A 129 -15.02 13.65 -2.22
CA SER A 129 -16.35 14.16 -1.86
C SER A 129 -16.30 15.14 -0.69
N ALA A 130 -15.44 14.91 0.31
CA ALA A 130 -15.26 15.83 1.42
C ALA A 130 -14.70 17.17 0.92
N ALA A 131 -13.71 17.12 0.02
CA ALA A 131 -13.17 18.31 -0.61
C ALA A 131 -14.18 19.06 -1.49
N MET A 132 -15.00 18.32 -2.26
CA MET A 132 -15.97 18.89 -3.17
C MET A 132 -17.14 19.58 -2.44
N TRP A 133 -17.69 18.95 -1.41
CA TRP A 133 -18.89 19.44 -0.72
C TRP A 133 -18.59 20.36 0.47
N GLY A 134 -17.48 20.14 1.17
CA GLY A 134 -17.14 20.89 2.38
C GLY A 134 -15.91 21.79 2.24
N GLY A 135 -15.35 21.91 1.02
CA GLY A 135 -14.21 22.75 0.72
C GLY A 135 -12.93 22.34 1.48
N LEU A 136 -11.99 23.28 1.58
CA LEU A 136 -10.67 23.04 2.18
C LEU A 136 -10.75 22.64 3.66
N ILE A 137 -11.72 23.17 4.41
CA ILE A 137 -11.87 22.87 5.85
C ILE A 137 -12.29 21.40 6.04
N ALA A 138 -13.31 20.94 5.30
CA ALA A 138 -13.73 19.55 5.39
C ALA A 138 -12.67 18.60 4.81
N ALA A 139 -11.96 19.00 3.75
CA ALA A 139 -10.84 18.22 3.22
C ALA A 139 -9.73 18.02 4.27
N ALA A 140 -9.35 19.08 4.98
CA ALA A 140 -8.36 19.00 6.05
C ALA A 140 -8.87 18.16 7.24
N ALA A 141 -10.13 18.35 7.62
CA ALA A 141 -10.76 17.59 8.70
C ALA A 141 -10.95 16.11 8.38
N ALA A 142 -11.09 15.74 7.10
CA ALA A 142 -11.23 14.37 6.62
C ALA A 142 -9.90 13.70 6.25
N ARG A 143 -8.79 14.45 6.22
CA ARG A 143 -7.46 13.93 5.91
C ARG A 143 -7.02 12.96 7.01
N ARG A 144 -6.73 11.72 6.64
CA ARG A 144 -6.29 10.65 7.56
C ARG A 144 -5.17 9.86 6.91
N THR A 145 -4.28 9.33 7.74
CA THR A 145 -3.28 8.37 7.31
C THR A 145 -3.97 7.04 7.00
N LYS A 146 -3.77 6.49 5.82
CA LYS A 146 -4.37 5.23 5.37
C LYS A 146 -3.33 4.33 4.73
N GLY A 147 -3.55 3.03 4.85
CA GLY A 147 -2.74 1.98 4.29
C GLY A 147 -3.21 1.57 2.90
N VAL A 148 -2.24 1.28 2.05
CA VAL A 148 -2.44 0.71 0.72
C VAL A 148 -1.66 -0.59 0.66
N ILE A 149 -2.33 -1.65 0.23
CA ILE A 149 -1.69 -2.93 -0.07
C ILE A 149 -1.60 -3.14 -1.57
N TYR A 150 -0.54 -3.82 -2.02
CA TYR A 150 -0.48 -4.34 -3.38
C TYR A 150 -1.15 -5.71 -3.47
N ASP A 151 -1.99 -5.91 -4.49
CA ASP A 151 -2.58 -7.18 -4.86
C ASP A 151 -1.85 -7.70 -6.11
N ALA A 152 -1.00 -8.70 -5.92
CA ALA A 152 -0.19 -9.27 -6.98
C ALA A 152 -1.02 -10.01 -8.04
N GLU A 153 -2.18 -10.56 -7.69
CA GLU A 153 -3.03 -11.29 -8.64
C GLU A 153 -3.82 -10.33 -9.52
N LYS A 154 -4.33 -9.24 -8.92
CA LYS A 154 -5.08 -8.21 -9.64
C LYS A 154 -4.20 -7.15 -10.29
N GLU A 155 -2.89 -7.20 -10.05
CA GLU A 155 -1.93 -6.21 -10.54
C GLU A 155 -2.35 -4.76 -10.16
N SER A 156 -2.92 -4.60 -8.95
CA SER A 156 -3.51 -3.35 -8.49
C SER A 156 -3.10 -3.00 -7.07
N PHE A 157 -3.17 -1.72 -6.74
CA PHE A 157 -3.07 -1.23 -5.37
C PHE A 157 -4.48 -1.05 -4.80
N ASN A 158 -4.71 -1.56 -3.60
CA ASN A 158 -5.98 -1.42 -2.89
C ASN A 158 -5.77 -0.55 -1.66
N LEU A 159 -6.57 0.50 -1.55
CA LEU A 159 -6.54 1.45 -0.45
C LEU A 159 -7.65 1.10 0.54
N PHE A 160 -7.32 0.96 1.82
CA PHE A 160 -8.35 0.89 2.85
C PHE A 160 -8.91 2.29 3.06
N LYS A 161 -10.12 2.59 2.55
CA LYS A 161 -10.66 3.95 2.65
C LYS A 161 -11.07 4.32 4.07
N ASN A 162 -11.29 3.32 4.91
CA ASN A 162 -11.60 3.41 6.34
C ASN A 162 -11.32 2.06 7.04
N ILE A 163 -11.43 2.06 8.37
CA ILE A 163 -11.19 0.88 9.21
C ILE A 163 -12.22 -0.23 8.97
N GLU A 164 -13.45 0.10 8.58
CA GLU A 164 -14.50 -0.89 8.28
C GLU A 164 -14.16 -1.72 7.03
N GLU A 165 -13.60 -1.09 6.00
CA GLU A 165 -13.10 -1.79 4.81
C GLU A 165 -11.90 -2.66 5.14
N PHE A 166 -10.95 -2.16 5.94
CA PHE A 166 -9.83 -2.96 6.43
C PHE A 166 -10.32 -4.18 7.23
N LYS A 167 -11.26 -3.98 8.15
CA LYS A 167 -11.86 -5.05 8.95
C LYS A 167 -12.51 -6.10 8.05
N THR A 168 -13.30 -5.66 7.07
CA THR A 168 -13.96 -6.57 6.11
C THR A 168 -12.92 -7.37 5.32
N PHE A 169 -11.84 -6.72 4.87
CA PHE A 169 -10.74 -7.39 4.20
C PHE A 169 -10.11 -8.48 5.08
N MET A 170 -9.84 -8.18 6.35
CA MET A 170 -9.25 -9.13 7.30
C MET A 170 -10.20 -10.29 7.62
N GLU A 171 -11.48 -10.02 7.84
CA GLU A 171 -12.49 -11.06 8.12
C GLU A 171 -12.67 -12.03 6.94
N VAL A 172 -12.59 -11.54 5.71
CA VAL A 172 -12.73 -12.36 4.50
C VAL A 172 -11.46 -13.17 4.21
N ASN A 173 -10.28 -12.55 4.31
CA ASN A 173 -9.03 -13.16 3.85
C ASN A 173 -8.26 -13.89 4.96
N HIS A 174 -8.44 -13.45 6.22
CA HIS A 174 -7.72 -13.91 7.39
C HIS A 174 -8.67 -14.11 8.59
N PRO A 175 -9.73 -14.94 8.46
CA PRO A 175 -10.81 -15.06 9.45
C PRO A 175 -10.36 -15.54 10.84
N ASN A 176 -9.16 -16.13 10.93
CA ASN A 176 -8.59 -16.63 12.18
C ASN A 176 -7.78 -15.56 12.94
N VAL A 177 -7.56 -14.38 12.35
CA VAL A 177 -6.85 -13.27 12.99
C VAL A 177 -7.83 -12.46 13.82
N VAL A 178 -7.58 -12.36 15.12
CA VAL A 178 -8.34 -11.47 16.03
C VAL A 178 -7.76 -10.07 15.94
N LEU A 179 -8.58 -9.12 15.49
CA LEU A 179 -8.16 -7.72 15.28
C LEU A 179 -8.22 -6.90 16.57
N ASP A 180 -7.25 -6.00 16.71
CA ASP A 180 -7.23 -4.92 17.69
C ASP A 180 -7.36 -3.57 16.97
N LEU A 181 -8.59 -3.08 16.89
CA LEU A 181 -8.95 -1.85 16.18
C LEU A 181 -9.04 -0.63 17.12
N ASP A 182 -8.57 -0.74 18.36
CA ASP A 182 -8.58 0.39 19.28
C ASP A 182 -7.63 1.50 18.78
N LYS A 183 -8.17 2.71 18.68
CA LYS A 183 -7.41 3.90 18.29
C LYS A 183 -6.59 4.45 19.45
N GLY A 184 -6.80 4.02 20.68
CA GLY A 184 -6.18 4.63 21.86
C GLY A 184 -6.71 6.04 22.14
N LYS A 185 -6.09 6.74 23.11
CA LYS A 185 -6.49 8.09 23.54
C LYS A 185 -5.28 8.96 23.86
N GLY A 186 -5.39 10.26 23.61
CA GLY A 186 -4.32 11.22 23.92
C GLY A 186 -3.06 10.94 23.09
N GLU A 187 -1.91 10.88 23.75
CA GLU A 187 -0.59 10.69 23.11
C GLU A 187 -0.38 9.28 22.53
N THR A 188 -1.18 8.30 22.95
CA THR A 188 -1.13 6.91 22.42
C THR A 188 -2.10 6.70 21.26
N LYS A 189 -2.74 7.77 20.78
CA LYS A 189 -3.72 7.66 19.71
C LYS A 189 -3.02 7.26 18.41
N LEU A 190 -3.38 6.11 17.88
CA LEU A 190 -2.91 5.62 16.59
C LEU A 190 -3.77 6.18 15.45
N ASP A 191 -3.09 6.48 14.35
CA ASP A 191 -3.77 6.78 13.08
C ASP A 191 -4.25 5.50 12.39
N GLU A 192 -5.19 5.63 11.45
CA GLU A 192 -5.83 4.47 10.81
C GLU A 192 -4.80 3.58 10.08
N GLY A 193 -3.91 4.17 9.30
CA GLY A 193 -2.81 3.44 8.67
C GLY A 193 -1.82 2.76 9.63
N GLU A 194 -1.74 3.19 10.90
CA GLU A 194 -0.93 2.49 11.91
C GLU A 194 -1.65 1.28 12.48
N ILE A 195 -2.96 1.42 12.71
CA ILE A 195 -3.83 0.31 13.15
C ILE A 195 -3.85 -0.78 12.08
N GLU A 196 -3.99 -0.41 10.82
CA GLU A 196 -3.96 -1.33 9.68
C GLU A 196 -2.62 -2.09 9.63
N ALA A 197 -1.50 -1.36 9.70
CA ALA A 197 -0.16 -1.97 9.69
C ALA A 197 0.03 -2.96 10.85
N LYS A 198 -0.34 -2.56 12.08
CA LYS A 198 -0.24 -3.40 13.28
C LYS A 198 -1.06 -4.69 13.17
N ASN A 199 -2.26 -4.60 12.61
CA ASN A 199 -3.16 -5.75 12.48
C ASN A 199 -2.73 -6.68 11.34
N LEU A 200 -2.20 -6.16 10.24
CA LEU A 200 -1.61 -6.99 9.19
C LEU A 200 -0.44 -7.85 9.72
N GLU A 201 0.38 -7.32 10.63
CA GLU A 201 1.47 -8.09 11.27
C GLU A 201 0.99 -9.27 12.13
N LEU A 202 -0.30 -9.34 12.47
CA LEU A 202 -0.84 -10.49 13.20
C LEU A 202 -0.99 -11.73 12.31
N ILE A 203 -1.03 -11.56 10.99
CA ILE A 203 -1.14 -12.67 10.01
C ILE A 203 0.05 -13.63 10.12
N THR A 204 1.26 -13.11 10.31
CA THR A 204 2.50 -13.89 10.33
C THR A 204 2.80 -14.54 11.69
N LYS A 205 1.95 -14.32 12.70
CA LYS A 205 2.11 -14.89 14.05
C LYS A 205 1.30 -16.17 14.28
N LEU A 206 0.60 -16.65 13.25
CA LEU A 206 -0.16 -17.90 13.23
C LEU A 206 0.66 -19.02 12.58
#